data_AF-A0A1C3XHJ7-F1
#
_entry.id   AF-A0A1C3XHJ7-F1
#
_cell.length_a   1.000
_cell.length_b   1.000
_cell.length_c   1.000
_cell.angle_alpha   90.00
_cell.angle_beta   90.00
_cell.angle_gamma   90.00
#
_symmetry.space_group_name_H-M   'P 1'
#
loop_
_entity.id
_entity.type
_entity.pdbx_description
1 polymer ?
#
loop_
_entity_poly.entity_id
_entity_poly.type
_entity_poly.pdbx_seq_one_letter_code
_entity_poly.pdbx_strand_id
1 'polypeptide(L)'
;MEQAEFIRIVTEAPGMFAWMLGAGSFQSAGLPTAWDIIWDLKRRYYCSEEHQEVSSNDLQNAAVREKIESYLMSRGFPASSDPTAYSRSFELIFGADLERQSRYLQAKLSEKASSLTLGHRVFGGLFSTGAIKVVFTTNFDTVVERAVAEVTGKSLAAFHLEGSYAAKQALNNDAFPIYCKLHGDFRFTSIKNLTEDLKTQDAEMGDCLVTACNRFGMIVAGYSGRDESVMQLLHRVLDGPNPFPHGLYWTTLKGRQPLPAVTALLEAAHAKGVRAELIEIETFDSMMSRIWKQFPDRPKELIEKIDRTGSQAVSIPRKGAGTGEPILRLNALPLIQLPDTCLELSFAAPKDWDDIHAAEKQARNQIIATKGSSILAWGSEQTLRQAFGRDLNSFSPCSIKDRLQDYANNLQLKGFIERAIGLSLIQGKPLLMRDWRGGSVLILDRLHLNLDLTRGISQCVGGSLHGRIDGMVSAITPDHPKSEEVWWAEAVRLDVDEIDGRFWLVLKPDVWIWPKHVRQQATSFLDERLGNRFNNRGDALLSAWINVLLPSSGRAADHVLKPFEGLEGPGSPKIVVNARTAFSRRMIA
;
A
#
# COMPACT_ATOMS: atom_id res chain seq x y z
N MET A 1 7.92 16.02 13.92
CA MET A 1 7.81 16.44 12.50
C MET A 1 6.86 15.52 11.72
N GLU A 2 6.20 16.05 10.67
CA GLU A 2 5.34 15.27 9.77
C GLU A 2 6.16 14.37 8.81
N GLN A 3 5.65 13.18 8.50
CA GLN A 3 6.35 12.19 7.66
C GLN A 3 6.68 12.73 6.26
N ALA A 4 5.80 13.55 5.67
CA ALA A 4 6.00 14.12 4.33
C ALA A 4 7.16 15.11 4.27
N GLU A 5 7.38 15.88 5.34
CA GLU A 5 8.52 16.80 5.45
C GLU A 5 9.83 16.03 5.56
N PHE A 6 9.86 15.00 6.42
CA PHE A 6 10.99 14.09 6.53
C PHE A 6 11.37 13.46 5.18
N ILE A 7 10.40 12.96 4.42
CA ILE A 7 10.68 12.34 3.11
C ILE A 7 11.34 13.34 2.16
N ARG A 8 10.85 14.59 2.11
CA ARG A 8 11.46 15.64 1.26
C ARG A 8 12.92 15.90 1.63
N ILE A 9 13.21 16.06 2.93
CA ILE A 9 14.58 16.27 3.43
C ILE A 9 15.51 15.15 2.98
N VAL A 10 15.07 13.89 3.11
CA VAL A 10 15.86 12.72 2.73
C VAL A 10 16.09 12.65 1.22
N THR A 11 15.08 13.00 0.41
CA THR A 11 15.18 12.96 -1.05
C THR A 11 15.96 14.13 -1.66
N GLU A 12 15.98 15.30 -1.01
CA GLU A 12 16.71 16.49 -1.46
C GLU A 12 18.23 16.39 -1.18
N ALA A 13 18.62 15.60 -0.18
CA ALA A 13 20.01 15.45 0.24
C ALA A 13 20.49 13.97 0.18
N PRO A 14 20.49 13.33 -1.00
CA PRO A 14 20.92 11.95 -1.15
C PRO A 14 22.39 11.79 -0.75
N GLY A 15 22.69 10.73 0.00
CA GLY A 15 24.04 10.42 0.46
C GLY A 15 24.54 11.26 1.64
N MET A 16 23.69 12.12 2.22
CA MET A 16 24.01 12.92 3.42
C MET A 16 23.59 12.24 4.73
N PHE A 17 22.88 11.12 4.65
CA PHE A 17 22.36 10.37 5.79
C PHE A 17 23.00 8.98 5.89
N ALA A 18 23.52 8.66 7.08
CA ALA A 18 23.76 7.30 7.51
C ALA A 18 22.44 6.69 8.03
N TRP A 19 22.33 5.37 7.93
CA TRP A 19 21.15 4.64 8.41
C TRP A 19 21.53 3.70 9.54
N MET A 20 20.67 3.62 10.56
CA MET A 20 20.73 2.63 11.62
C MET A 20 19.49 1.75 11.55
N LEU A 21 19.70 0.46 11.29
CA LEU A 21 18.63 -0.51 11.08
C LEU A 21 18.54 -1.49 12.24
N GLY A 22 17.35 -1.60 12.83
CA GLY A 22 17.02 -2.63 13.82
C GLY A 22 16.08 -3.70 13.29
N ALA A 23 15.76 -4.67 14.15
CA ALA A 23 14.96 -5.83 13.79
C ALA A 23 13.53 -5.47 13.34
N GLY A 24 13.00 -4.33 13.79
CA GLY A 24 11.70 -3.82 13.41
C GLY A 24 11.62 -3.29 11.98
N SER A 25 12.74 -3.02 11.31
CA SER A 25 12.74 -2.51 9.93
C SER A 25 12.26 -3.57 8.95
N PHE A 26 12.43 -4.84 9.32
CA PHE A 26 12.29 -5.98 8.41
C PHE A 26 11.28 -7.02 8.91
N GLN A 27 10.40 -6.63 9.84
CA GLN A 27 9.37 -7.52 10.39
C GLN A 27 8.39 -8.04 9.31
N SER A 28 8.12 -7.25 8.26
CA SER A 28 7.28 -7.66 7.14
C SER A 28 7.91 -8.74 6.25
N ALA A 29 9.22 -9.01 6.37
CA ALA A 29 9.90 -10.11 5.68
C ALA A 29 9.67 -11.48 6.32
N GLY A 30 8.91 -11.56 7.42
CA GLY A 30 8.67 -12.82 8.14
C GLY A 30 9.81 -13.26 9.05
N LEU A 31 10.83 -12.42 9.25
CA LEU A 31 11.89 -12.68 10.22
C LEU A 31 11.38 -12.51 11.66
N PRO A 32 11.73 -13.43 12.57
CA PRO A 32 11.33 -13.32 13.97
C PRO A 32 12.04 -12.13 14.62
N THR A 33 11.27 -11.28 15.29
CA THR A 33 11.82 -10.19 16.11
C THR A 33 12.50 -10.74 17.37
N ALA A 34 13.26 -9.91 18.08
CA ALA A 34 13.81 -10.28 19.38
C ALA A 34 12.72 -10.77 20.36
N TRP A 35 11.51 -10.20 20.28
CA TRP A 35 10.35 -10.64 21.04
C TRP A 35 9.89 -12.04 20.63
N ASP A 36 9.81 -12.33 19.33
CA ASP A 36 9.39 -13.63 18.82
C ASP A 36 10.41 -14.73 19.17
N ILE A 37 11.70 -14.38 19.16
CA ILE A 37 12.79 -15.27 19.60
C ILE A 37 12.67 -15.55 21.10
N ILE A 38 12.47 -14.53 21.94
CA ILE A 38 12.25 -14.72 23.39
C ILE A 38 11.09 -15.68 23.62
N TRP A 39 9.95 -15.47 22.96
CA TRP A 39 8.79 -16.33 23.16
C TRP A 39 8.97 -17.75 22.62
N ASP A 40 9.69 -17.94 21.50
CA ASP A 40 10.02 -19.27 21.01
C ASP A 40 10.96 -20.01 21.99
N LEU A 41 11.93 -19.30 22.58
CA LEU A 41 12.82 -19.83 23.61
C LEU A 41 12.07 -20.20 24.90
N LYS A 42 11.27 -19.27 25.41
CA LYS A 42 10.40 -19.45 26.58
C LYS A 42 9.45 -20.63 26.40
N ARG A 43 8.79 -20.73 25.23
CA ARG A 43 7.90 -21.85 24.88
C ARG A 43 8.65 -23.18 24.85
N ARG A 44 9.80 -23.25 24.17
CA ARG A 44 10.61 -24.48 24.10
C ARG A 44 11.04 -24.95 25.48
N TYR A 45 11.48 -24.04 26.35
CA TYR A 45 11.86 -24.35 27.72
C TYR A 45 10.66 -24.89 28.51
N TYR A 46 9.52 -24.19 28.47
CA TYR A 46 8.29 -24.64 29.14
C TYR A 46 7.81 -26.02 28.65
N CYS A 47 7.78 -26.25 27.33
CA CYS A 47 7.37 -27.55 26.77
C CYS A 47 8.31 -28.68 27.19
N SER A 48 9.62 -28.40 27.30
CA SER A 48 10.63 -29.37 27.74
C SER A 48 10.45 -29.77 29.20
N GLU A 49 10.20 -28.81 30.09
CA GLU A 49 10.08 -29.07 31.53
C GLU A 49 8.72 -29.68 31.89
N GLU A 50 7.63 -29.11 31.37
CA GLU A 50 6.27 -29.50 31.73
C GLU A 50 5.72 -30.64 30.86
N HIS A 51 6.48 -31.13 29.87
CA HIS A 51 6.09 -32.20 28.96
C HIS A 51 4.75 -31.93 28.26
N GLN A 52 4.49 -30.66 27.92
CA GLN A 52 3.27 -30.20 27.26
C GLN A 52 3.58 -29.70 25.84
N GLU A 53 2.68 -29.98 24.91
CA GLU A 53 2.74 -29.38 23.57
C GLU A 53 1.97 -28.06 23.57
N VAL A 54 2.71 -26.96 23.44
CA VAL A 54 2.16 -25.62 23.19
C VAL A 54 2.57 -25.21 21.78
N SER A 55 1.59 -24.93 20.92
CA SER A 55 1.84 -24.47 19.55
C SER A 55 2.20 -22.98 19.52
N SER A 56 2.74 -22.50 18.40
CA SER A 56 2.97 -21.06 18.19
C SER A 56 1.68 -20.25 18.13
N ASN A 57 0.56 -20.86 17.74
CA ASN A 57 -0.74 -20.17 17.69
C ASN A 57 -1.35 -19.97 19.09
N ASP A 58 -1.05 -20.87 20.04
CA ASP A 58 -1.52 -20.75 21.42
C ASP A 58 -0.92 -19.54 22.14
N LEU A 59 0.25 -19.06 21.69
CA LEU A 59 0.87 -17.82 22.18
C LEU A 59 0.05 -16.56 21.84
N GLN A 60 -0.96 -16.64 20.96
CA GLN A 60 -1.89 -15.53 20.74
C GLN A 60 -2.86 -15.34 21.92
N ASN A 61 -3.11 -16.40 22.70
CA ASN A 61 -3.97 -16.33 23.88
C ASN A 61 -3.23 -15.66 25.05
N ALA A 62 -3.84 -14.64 25.66
CA ALA A 62 -3.26 -13.89 26.78
C ALA A 62 -3.07 -14.78 28.02
N ALA A 63 -4.02 -15.67 28.32
CA ALA A 63 -3.95 -16.54 29.49
C ALA A 63 -2.82 -17.59 29.39
N VAL A 64 -2.56 -18.08 28.17
CA VAL A 64 -1.44 -19.01 27.91
C VAL A 64 -0.10 -18.30 28.08
N ARG A 65 0.02 -17.06 27.58
CA ARG A 65 1.21 -16.24 27.77
C ARG A 65 1.48 -15.98 29.25
N GLU A 66 0.46 -15.57 29.99
CA GLU A 66 0.58 -15.28 31.43
C GLU A 66 0.99 -16.52 32.24
N LYS A 67 0.46 -17.70 31.90
CA LYS A 67 0.86 -18.98 32.51
C LYS A 67 2.33 -19.30 32.27
N ILE A 68 2.78 -19.24 31.00
CA ILE A 68 4.17 -19.52 30.62
C ILE A 68 5.13 -18.51 31.25
N GLU A 69 4.76 -17.22 31.24
CA GLU A 69 5.55 -16.15 31.82
C GLU A 69 5.70 -16.30 33.34
N SER A 70 4.61 -16.57 34.06
CA SER A 70 4.64 -16.81 35.50
C SER A 70 5.51 -18.02 35.86
N TYR A 71 5.41 -19.11 35.08
CA TYR A 71 6.25 -20.29 35.28
C TYR A 71 7.74 -19.96 35.12
N LEU A 72 8.10 -19.29 34.03
CA LEU A 72 9.49 -18.98 33.72
C LEU A 72 10.08 -17.97 34.71
N MET A 73 9.29 -16.99 35.16
CA MET A 73 9.68 -16.09 36.25
C MET A 73 9.98 -16.86 37.55
N SER A 74 9.19 -17.90 37.87
CA SER A 74 9.49 -18.77 39.03
C SER A 74 10.80 -19.56 38.89
N ARG A 75 11.29 -19.74 37.65
CA ARG A 75 12.56 -20.40 37.31
C ARG A 75 13.73 -19.41 37.10
N GLY A 76 13.54 -18.13 37.40
CA GLY A 76 14.59 -17.11 37.31
C GLY A 76 14.71 -16.41 35.94
N PHE A 77 13.81 -16.68 34.99
CA PHE A 77 13.78 -15.92 33.75
C PHE A 77 13.24 -14.50 33.99
N PRO A 78 13.78 -13.49 33.30
CA PRO A 78 13.25 -12.13 33.36
C PRO A 78 11.85 -12.02 32.74
N ALA A 79 11.08 -11.05 33.23
CA ALA A 79 9.83 -10.64 32.62
C ALA A 79 10.07 -10.21 31.17
N SER A 80 9.13 -10.45 30.27
CA SER A 80 9.32 -10.14 28.84
C SER A 80 9.41 -8.62 28.57
N SER A 81 8.94 -7.80 29.51
CA SER A 81 9.09 -6.35 29.50
C SER A 81 10.50 -5.86 29.87
N ASP A 82 11.31 -6.71 30.53
CA ASP A 82 12.66 -6.38 30.97
C ASP A 82 13.58 -6.10 29.75
N PRO A 83 14.36 -5.01 29.75
CA PRO A 83 15.35 -4.73 28.70
C PRO A 83 16.37 -5.86 28.47
N THR A 84 16.71 -6.59 29.53
CA THR A 84 17.67 -7.72 29.51
C THR A 84 17.03 -9.06 29.14
N ALA A 85 15.73 -9.08 28.85
CA ALA A 85 14.98 -10.31 28.64
C ALA A 85 15.55 -11.21 27.56
N TYR A 86 16.08 -10.62 26.48
CA TYR A 86 16.72 -11.35 25.40
C TYR A 86 17.99 -12.06 25.89
N SER A 87 18.99 -11.29 26.30
CA SER A 87 20.32 -11.79 26.68
C SER A 87 20.27 -12.79 27.83
N ARG A 88 19.53 -12.49 28.89
CA ARG A 88 19.37 -13.43 30.03
C ARG A 88 18.63 -14.71 29.66
N SER A 89 17.64 -14.64 28.76
CA SER A 89 16.96 -15.87 28.30
C SER A 89 17.91 -16.75 27.49
N PHE A 90 18.81 -16.16 26.70
CA PHE A 90 19.84 -16.90 26.00
C PHE A 90 20.87 -17.51 26.96
N GLU A 91 21.36 -16.73 27.94
CA GLU A 91 22.27 -17.20 28.99
C GLU A 91 21.67 -18.40 29.75
N LEU A 92 20.40 -18.32 30.16
CA LEU A 92 19.73 -19.39 30.92
C LEU A 92 19.50 -20.67 30.10
N ILE A 93 19.29 -20.57 28.79
CA ILE A 93 18.96 -21.72 27.93
C ILE A 93 20.19 -22.38 27.32
N PHE A 94 21.16 -21.57 26.89
CA PHE A 94 22.34 -22.04 26.16
C PHE A 94 23.62 -22.01 27.01
N GLY A 95 23.67 -21.23 28.09
CA GLY A 95 24.88 -21.05 28.89
C GLY A 95 26.02 -20.48 28.04
N ALA A 96 27.20 -21.12 28.12
CA ALA A 96 28.39 -20.78 27.34
C ALA A 96 28.51 -21.56 26.00
N ASP A 97 27.50 -22.35 25.62
CA ASP A 97 27.53 -23.15 24.38
C ASP A 97 27.18 -22.28 23.15
N LEU A 98 28.20 -21.57 22.66
CA LEU A 98 28.10 -20.67 21.50
C LEU A 98 27.73 -21.41 20.20
N GLU A 99 28.12 -22.67 20.04
CA GLU A 99 27.77 -23.47 18.85
C GLU A 99 26.27 -23.79 18.80
N ARG A 100 25.69 -24.19 19.93
CA ARG A 100 24.25 -24.48 20.03
C ARG A 100 23.41 -23.23 19.81
N GLN A 101 23.88 -22.10 20.33
CA GLN A 101 23.27 -20.79 20.10
C GLN A 101 23.30 -20.41 18.61
N SER A 102 24.47 -20.51 17.97
CA SER A 102 24.64 -20.18 16.56
C SER A 102 23.75 -21.05 15.66
N ARG A 103 23.71 -22.38 15.89
CA ARG A 103 22.82 -23.30 15.16
C ARG A 103 21.33 -22.93 15.29
N TYR A 104 20.88 -22.55 16.49
CA TYR A 104 19.49 -22.14 16.70
C TYR A 104 19.14 -20.88 15.90
N LEU A 105 20.00 -19.86 15.99
CA LEU A 105 19.81 -18.60 15.26
C LEU A 105 19.88 -18.80 13.76
N GLN A 106 20.83 -19.60 13.26
CA GLN A 106 20.94 -19.95 11.84
C GLN A 106 19.67 -20.64 11.32
N ALA A 107 19.09 -21.57 12.09
CA ALA A 107 17.85 -22.22 11.69
C ALA A 107 16.66 -21.24 11.62
N LYS A 108 16.55 -20.33 12.59
CA LYS A 108 15.44 -19.36 12.69
C LYS A 108 15.55 -18.18 11.72
N LEU A 109 16.77 -17.76 11.40
CA LEU A 109 17.07 -16.62 10.54
C LEU A 109 17.50 -17.05 9.12
N SER A 110 17.34 -18.34 8.78
CA SER A 110 17.73 -18.87 7.47
C SER A 110 17.00 -18.20 6.30
N GLU A 111 17.65 -18.16 5.13
CA GLU A 111 17.13 -17.50 3.93
C GLU A 111 15.77 -18.04 3.45
N LYS A 112 15.46 -19.30 3.77
CA LYS A 112 14.15 -19.94 3.48
C LYS A 112 13.00 -19.34 4.29
N ALA A 113 13.29 -18.67 5.40
CA ALA A 113 12.29 -18.09 6.29
C ALA A 113 11.90 -16.65 5.93
N SER A 114 12.58 -16.01 4.96
CA SER A 114 12.34 -14.58 4.65
C SER A 114 12.17 -14.26 3.17
N SER A 115 11.08 -13.55 2.87
CA SER A 115 10.82 -12.96 1.56
C SER A 115 11.22 -11.49 1.55
N LEU A 116 11.89 -11.04 0.49
CA LEU A 116 12.25 -9.63 0.33
C LEU A 116 11.00 -8.83 -0.04
N THR A 117 10.59 -7.93 0.85
CA THR A 117 9.51 -6.97 0.61
C THR A 117 9.96 -5.79 -0.25
N LEU A 118 9.00 -4.95 -0.68
CA LEU A 118 9.27 -3.74 -1.45
C LEU A 118 10.28 -2.81 -0.75
N GLY A 119 10.15 -2.60 0.56
CA GLY A 119 11.04 -1.72 1.30
C GLY A 119 12.50 -2.17 1.24
N HIS A 120 12.76 -3.48 1.28
CA HIS A 120 14.11 -4.03 1.14
C HIS A 120 14.68 -3.73 -0.24
N ARG A 121 13.91 -3.98 -1.30
CA ARG A 121 14.36 -3.75 -2.68
C ARG A 121 14.66 -2.29 -2.93
N VAL A 122 13.78 -1.38 -2.46
CA VAL A 122 14.04 0.06 -2.51
C VAL A 122 15.34 0.39 -1.78
N PHE A 123 15.50 -0.11 -0.55
CA PHE A 123 16.68 0.16 0.26
C PHE A 123 17.96 -0.32 -0.42
N GLY A 124 17.99 -1.55 -0.94
CA GLY A 124 19.12 -2.10 -1.69
C GLY A 124 19.42 -1.31 -2.97
N GLY A 125 18.39 -0.85 -3.68
CA GLY A 125 18.51 0.04 -4.82
C GLY A 125 19.19 1.37 -4.45
N LEU A 126 18.66 2.08 -3.45
CA LEU A 126 19.21 3.35 -2.97
C LEU A 126 20.63 3.21 -2.43
N PHE A 127 20.95 2.08 -1.80
CA PHE A 127 22.29 1.81 -1.31
C PHE A 127 23.28 1.60 -2.45
N SER A 128 22.83 0.93 -3.52
CA SER A 128 23.66 0.70 -4.69
C SER A 128 23.93 1.94 -5.55
N THR A 129 23.02 2.92 -5.53
CA THR A 129 23.18 4.19 -6.26
C THR A 129 24.04 5.20 -5.49
N GLY A 130 24.44 4.90 -4.25
CA GLY A 130 25.14 5.83 -3.36
C GLY A 130 24.24 6.91 -2.75
N ALA A 131 22.92 6.80 -2.93
CA ALA A 131 21.93 7.64 -2.23
C ALA A 131 21.88 7.31 -0.74
N ILE A 132 22.21 6.07 -0.38
CA ILE A 132 22.62 5.67 0.95
C ILE A 132 24.09 5.30 0.83
N LYS A 133 24.94 5.81 1.73
CA LYS A 133 26.39 5.56 1.69
C LYS A 133 26.87 4.69 2.84
N VAL A 134 26.27 4.86 4.01
CA VAL A 134 26.68 4.20 5.25
C VAL A 134 25.46 3.62 5.94
N VAL A 135 25.53 2.34 6.30
CA VAL A 135 24.47 1.62 7.00
C VAL A 135 25.07 0.87 8.17
N PHE A 136 24.54 1.09 9.35
CA PHE A 136 24.79 0.33 10.56
C PHE A 136 23.55 -0.53 10.88
N THR A 137 23.77 -1.72 11.41
CA THR A 137 22.67 -2.56 11.89
C THR A 137 23.04 -3.35 13.13
N THR A 138 22.04 -3.56 13.99
CA THR A 138 22.09 -4.53 15.10
C THR A 138 21.64 -5.92 14.66
N ASN A 139 21.15 -6.07 13.43
CA ASN A 139 20.60 -7.33 12.95
C ASN A 139 21.72 -8.26 12.47
N PHE A 140 21.51 -9.55 12.70
CA PHE A 140 22.43 -10.59 12.26
C PHE A 140 22.13 -11.08 10.84
N ASP A 141 20.90 -10.89 10.36
CA ASP A 141 20.40 -11.43 9.09
C ASP A 141 21.13 -10.89 7.85
N THR A 142 20.88 -11.52 6.69
CA THR A 142 21.46 -11.15 5.39
C THR A 142 20.49 -10.38 4.50
N VAL A 143 19.43 -9.78 5.06
CA VAL A 143 18.33 -9.21 4.26
C VAL A 143 18.81 -8.03 3.41
N VAL A 144 19.64 -7.15 3.95
CA VAL A 144 20.19 -6.01 3.21
C VAL A 144 21.11 -6.51 2.09
N GLU A 145 21.97 -7.48 2.36
CA GLU A 145 22.86 -8.07 1.36
C GLU A 145 22.08 -8.74 0.22
N ARG A 146 21.05 -9.51 0.56
CA ARG A 146 20.16 -10.16 -0.42
C ARG A 146 19.39 -9.13 -1.24
N ALA A 147 18.92 -8.05 -0.62
CA ALA A 147 18.21 -6.99 -1.32
C ALA A 147 19.11 -6.30 -2.36
N VAL A 148 20.36 -6.00 -2.00
CA VAL A 148 21.35 -5.45 -2.94
C VAL A 148 21.63 -6.47 -4.05
N ALA A 149 21.83 -7.75 -3.72
CA ALA A 149 22.09 -8.79 -4.71
C ALA A 149 20.92 -8.99 -5.69
N GLU A 150 19.68 -9.00 -5.21
CA GLU A 150 18.48 -9.16 -6.06
C GLU A 150 18.32 -7.96 -7.01
N VAL A 151 18.50 -6.76 -6.50
CA VAL A 151 18.24 -5.53 -7.25
C VAL A 151 19.40 -5.17 -8.19
N THR A 152 20.64 -5.48 -7.84
CA THR A 152 21.81 -5.04 -8.62
C THR A 152 22.59 -6.17 -9.28
N GLY A 153 22.42 -7.42 -8.82
CA GLY A 153 23.27 -8.56 -9.21
C GLY A 153 24.67 -8.53 -8.56
N LYS A 154 24.97 -7.56 -7.70
CA LYS A 154 26.27 -7.43 -7.01
C LYS A 154 26.19 -7.96 -5.58
N SER A 155 27.28 -8.55 -5.09
CA SER A 155 27.40 -8.87 -3.67
C SER A 155 27.72 -7.62 -2.85
N LEU A 156 27.12 -7.53 -1.67
CA LEU A 156 27.46 -6.55 -0.65
C LEU A 156 28.27 -7.26 0.44
N ALA A 157 29.50 -6.80 0.67
CA ALA A 157 30.30 -7.25 1.81
C ALA A 157 29.89 -6.46 3.07
N ALA A 158 29.67 -7.17 4.18
CA ALA A 158 29.41 -6.56 5.47
C ALA A 158 30.71 -6.49 6.28
N PHE A 159 31.03 -5.33 6.84
CA PHE A 159 32.03 -5.23 7.89
C PHE A 159 31.42 -5.72 9.20
N HIS A 160 32.11 -6.66 9.85
CA HIS A 160 31.73 -7.25 11.12
C HIS A 160 32.93 -7.23 12.08
N LEU A 161 32.74 -7.79 13.28
CA LEU A 161 33.71 -7.78 14.37
C LEU A 161 35.09 -8.32 13.93
N GLU A 162 35.13 -9.41 13.16
CA GLU A 162 36.34 -9.92 12.49
C GLU A 162 36.71 -9.02 11.29
N GLY A 163 37.24 -7.81 11.54
CA GLY A 163 37.58 -6.84 10.49
C GLY A 163 37.23 -5.38 10.80
N SER A 164 36.97 -5.06 12.08
CA SER A 164 36.53 -3.72 12.53
C SER A 164 37.43 -2.57 12.08
N TYR A 165 38.75 -2.77 12.05
CA TYR A 165 39.72 -1.78 11.56
C TYR A 165 39.47 -1.36 10.09
N ALA A 166 39.06 -2.32 9.24
CA ALA A 166 38.83 -2.05 7.82
C ALA A 166 37.60 -1.16 7.57
N ALA A 167 36.61 -1.18 8.47
CA ALA A 167 35.42 -0.35 8.36
C ALA A 167 35.76 1.15 8.52
N LYS A 168 36.58 1.48 9.51
CA LYS A 168 37.03 2.86 9.77
C LYS A 168 37.94 3.36 8.65
N GLN A 169 38.82 2.49 8.14
CA GLN A 169 39.65 2.81 6.98
C GLN A 169 38.82 3.04 5.71
N ALA A 170 37.82 2.20 5.45
CA ALA A 170 36.90 2.36 4.32
C ALA A 170 36.11 3.68 4.43
N LEU A 171 35.66 4.04 5.64
CA LEU A 171 35.00 5.32 5.90
C LEU A 171 35.93 6.50 5.62
N ASN A 172 37.17 6.47 6.11
CA ASN A 172 38.13 7.55 5.90
C ASN A 172 38.56 7.71 4.44
N ASN A 173 38.54 6.63 3.66
CA ASN A 173 38.90 6.61 2.25
C ASN A 173 37.70 6.80 1.29
N ASP A 174 36.50 7.08 1.82
CA ASP A 174 35.27 7.21 1.04
C ASP A 174 34.96 5.99 0.14
N ALA A 175 35.32 4.80 0.60
CA ALA A 175 35.10 3.52 -0.09
C ALA A 175 33.66 3.02 0.11
N PHE A 176 32.68 3.76 -0.43
CA PHE A 176 31.25 3.43 -0.36
C PHE A 176 30.85 2.34 -1.37
N PRO A 177 29.79 1.54 -1.10
CA PRO A 177 28.92 1.55 0.09
C PRO A 177 29.54 0.87 1.33
N ILE A 178 29.28 1.41 2.52
CA ILE A 178 29.76 0.86 3.80
C ILE A 178 28.59 0.27 4.59
N TYR A 179 28.65 -1.03 4.87
CA TYR A 179 27.65 -1.75 5.67
C TYR A 179 28.32 -2.39 6.89
N CYS A 180 27.89 -2.02 8.10
CA CYS A 180 28.50 -2.44 9.35
C CYS A 180 27.48 -3.14 10.27
N LYS A 181 27.79 -4.37 10.69
CA LYS A 181 26.97 -5.14 11.64
C LYS A 181 27.54 -5.05 13.05
N LEU A 182 26.94 -4.21 13.89
CA LEU A 182 27.45 -3.84 15.21
C LEU A 182 27.55 -5.00 16.21
N HIS A 183 26.68 -6.01 16.09
CA HIS A 183 26.69 -7.18 16.97
C HIS A 183 27.31 -8.43 16.35
N GLY A 184 27.83 -8.35 15.12
CA GLY A 184 28.39 -9.47 14.38
C GLY A 184 27.46 -10.05 13.31
N ASP A 185 27.90 -11.14 12.68
CA ASP A 185 27.18 -11.87 11.62
C ASP A 185 27.10 -13.35 12.02
N PHE A 186 25.94 -13.98 11.82
CA PHE A 186 25.73 -15.38 12.24
C PHE A 186 26.59 -16.40 11.49
N ARG A 187 27.24 -15.99 10.41
CA ARG A 187 28.20 -16.82 9.65
C ARG A 187 29.53 -17.00 10.38
N PHE A 188 29.80 -16.20 11.42
CA PHE A 188 31.03 -16.24 12.19
C PHE A 188 30.75 -16.54 13.67
N THR A 189 31.77 -17.03 14.37
CA THR A 189 31.71 -17.44 15.79
C THR A 189 31.52 -16.26 16.76
N SER A 190 31.80 -15.03 16.32
CA SER A 190 31.67 -13.82 17.13
C SER A 190 30.27 -13.20 16.99
N ILE A 191 29.30 -13.66 17.81
CA ILE A 191 27.96 -13.06 17.90
C ILE A 191 27.77 -12.50 19.31
N LYS A 192 27.48 -11.20 19.43
CA LYS A 192 27.23 -10.56 20.73
C LYS A 192 25.75 -10.66 21.11
N ASN A 193 25.43 -11.59 22.01
CA ASN A 193 24.07 -11.79 22.49
C ASN A 193 23.96 -11.82 24.02
N LEU A 194 25.07 -12.00 24.73
CA LEU A 194 25.10 -12.07 26.19
C LEU A 194 25.28 -10.67 26.78
N THR A 195 24.83 -10.48 28.02
CA THR A 195 24.86 -9.17 28.69
C THR A 195 26.29 -8.65 28.86
N GLU A 196 27.26 -9.56 29.03
CA GLU A 196 28.68 -9.22 29.14
C GLU A 196 29.30 -8.82 27.78
N ASP A 197 28.89 -9.48 26.69
CA ASP A 197 29.35 -9.17 25.33
C ASP A 197 28.82 -7.82 24.84
N LEU A 198 27.61 -7.44 25.27
CA LEU A 198 26.99 -6.15 24.93
C LEU A 198 27.64 -4.98 25.70
N LYS A 199 28.20 -5.20 26.90
CA LYS A 199 28.83 -4.14 27.70
C LYS A 199 30.09 -3.55 27.07
N THR A 200 30.77 -4.30 26.20
CA THR A 200 31.96 -3.84 25.50
C THR A 200 31.71 -3.89 24.00
N GLN A 201 31.30 -2.77 23.42
CA GLN A 201 31.34 -2.67 21.97
C GLN A 201 32.79 -2.76 21.49
N ASP A 202 33.01 -3.35 20.31
CA ASP A 202 34.33 -3.27 19.69
C ASP A 202 34.67 -1.79 19.48
N ALA A 203 35.77 -1.34 20.09
CA ALA A 203 36.13 0.08 20.15
C ALA A 203 36.26 0.69 18.74
N GLU A 204 36.71 -0.09 17.75
CA GLU A 204 36.89 0.38 16.38
C GLU A 204 35.57 0.46 15.60
N MET A 205 34.65 -0.50 15.77
CA MET A 205 33.30 -0.37 15.18
C MET A 205 32.50 0.78 15.82
N GLY A 206 32.62 0.95 17.14
CA GLY A 206 32.03 2.06 17.87
C GLY A 206 32.58 3.41 17.40
N ASP A 207 33.89 3.52 17.25
CA ASP A 207 34.54 4.73 16.71
C ASP A 207 34.18 4.99 15.25
N CYS A 208 34.01 3.95 14.42
CA CYS A 208 33.53 4.09 13.05
C CYS A 208 32.11 4.68 13.01
N LEU A 209 31.21 4.19 13.86
CA LEU A 209 29.87 4.76 14.01
C LEU A 209 29.93 6.22 14.45
N VAL A 210 30.74 6.53 15.47
CA VAL A 210 30.89 7.91 15.97
C VAL A 210 31.43 8.83 14.86
N THR A 211 32.43 8.39 14.11
CA THR A 211 33.02 9.14 13.01
C THR A 211 32.02 9.36 11.88
N ALA A 212 31.24 8.33 11.51
CA ALA A 212 30.20 8.45 10.49
C ALA A 212 29.11 9.45 10.91
N CYS A 213 28.66 9.41 12.16
CA CYS A 213 27.62 10.31 12.66
C CYS A 213 28.11 11.76 12.84
N ASN A 214 29.43 12.02 12.84
CA ASN A 214 29.97 13.38 12.77
C ASN A 214 30.09 13.92 11.33
N ARG A 215 29.93 13.04 10.32
CA ARG A 215 30.01 13.37 8.89
C ARG A 215 28.65 13.39 8.20
N PHE A 216 27.72 12.57 8.68
CA PHE A 216 26.40 12.38 8.10
C PHE A 216 25.31 12.63 9.15
N GLY A 217 24.12 13.03 8.71
CA GLY A 217 22.92 12.86 9.55
C GLY A 217 22.63 11.38 9.80
N MET A 218 21.71 11.08 10.71
CA MET A 218 21.35 9.69 11.03
C MET A 218 19.86 9.47 10.91
N ILE A 219 19.46 8.41 10.21
CA ILE A 219 18.09 7.92 10.15
C ILE A 219 18.04 6.58 10.88
N VAL A 220 17.30 6.53 11.98
CA VAL A 220 17.11 5.32 12.77
C VAL A 220 15.77 4.69 12.41
N ALA A 221 15.81 3.48 11.85
CA ALA A 221 14.63 2.71 11.46
C ALA A 221 14.60 1.36 12.15
N GLY A 222 13.43 1.01 12.70
CA GLY A 222 13.18 -0.32 13.25
C GLY A 222 14.00 -0.72 14.47
N TYR A 223 14.79 0.21 15.02
CA TYR A 223 15.57 0.01 16.22
C TYR A 223 14.81 0.54 17.44
N SER A 224 14.75 -0.27 18.50
CA SER A 224 13.93 0.04 19.67
C SER A 224 14.62 0.93 20.71
N GLY A 225 15.95 1.04 20.67
CA GLY A 225 16.72 1.74 21.71
C GLY A 225 16.94 0.93 22.99
N ARG A 226 16.74 -0.39 22.97
CA ARG A 226 16.95 -1.27 24.14
C ARG A 226 18.41 -1.60 24.42
N ASP A 227 19.28 -1.53 23.42
CA ASP A 227 20.70 -1.83 23.59
C ASP A 227 21.43 -0.61 24.15
N GLU A 228 21.88 -0.73 25.40
CA GLU A 228 22.56 0.32 26.12
C GLU A 228 23.91 0.70 25.47
N SER A 229 24.63 -0.25 24.90
CA SER A 229 25.93 0.00 24.26
C SER A 229 25.81 0.89 23.02
N VAL A 230 24.79 0.62 22.20
CA VAL A 230 24.48 1.42 21.01
C VAL A 230 23.97 2.81 21.42
N MET A 231 23.11 2.89 22.45
CA MET A 231 22.62 4.18 22.94
C MET A 231 23.75 5.03 23.52
N GLN A 232 24.70 4.44 24.26
CA GLN A 232 25.89 5.13 24.75
C GLN A 232 26.77 5.66 23.61
N LEU A 233 26.93 4.90 22.51
CA LEU A 233 27.63 5.40 21.33
C LEU A 233 26.93 6.59 20.68
N LEU A 234 25.61 6.55 20.54
CA LEU A 234 24.83 7.67 20.02
C LEU A 234 24.93 8.91 20.92
N HIS A 235 24.96 8.72 22.25
CA HIS A 235 25.26 9.82 23.18
C HIS A 235 26.69 10.34 23.01
N ARG A 236 27.69 9.48 22.85
CA ARG A 236 29.08 9.88 22.61
C ARG A 236 29.23 10.70 21.31
N VAL A 237 28.42 10.45 20.29
CA VAL A 237 28.39 11.29 19.07
C VAL A 237 28.09 12.74 19.44
N LEU A 238 27.14 12.97 20.36
CA LEU A 238 26.73 14.31 20.77
C LEU A 238 27.89 15.11 21.38
N ASP A 239 28.88 14.45 21.97
CA ASP A 239 30.10 15.09 22.51
C ASP A 239 31.14 15.41 21.42
N GLY A 240 30.89 14.99 20.18
CA GLY A 240 31.74 15.26 19.03
C GLY A 240 31.68 16.72 18.56
N PRO A 241 32.62 17.10 17.67
CA PRO A 241 32.73 18.48 17.19
C PRO A 241 31.58 18.90 16.26
N ASN A 242 30.94 17.95 15.57
CA ASN A 242 29.84 18.23 14.63
C ASN A 242 28.81 17.09 14.65
N PRO A 243 28.04 16.95 15.74
CA PRO A 243 27.12 15.83 15.91
C PRO A 243 25.96 15.90 14.91
N PHE A 244 25.78 14.83 14.11
CA PHE A 244 24.66 14.68 13.18
C PHE A 244 24.39 15.92 12.31
N PRO A 245 25.32 16.33 11.42
CA PRO A 245 25.23 17.60 10.68
C PRO A 245 23.95 17.80 9.85
N HIS A 246 23.29 16.72 9.44
CA HIS A 246 22.03 16.76 8.70
C HIS A 246 20.80 16.40 9.55
N GLY A 247 20.98 16.26 10.86
CA GLY A 247 19.94 15.91 11.82
C GLY A 247 19.91 14.42 12.21
N LEU A 248 19.21 14.15 13.30
CA LEU A 248 18.93 12.82 13.84
C LEU A 248 17.43 12.55 13.71
N TYR A 249 17.05 11.60 12.85
CA TYR A 249 15.67 11.24 12.59
C TYR A 249 15.37 9.86 13.14
N TRP A 250 14.51 9.78 14.13
CA TRP A 250 14.10 8.51 14.73
C TRP A 250 12.71 8.12 14.26
N THR A 251 12.56 6.97 13.61
CA THR A 251 11.26 6.51 13.12
C THR A 251 10.58 5.58 14.13
N THR A 252 9.27 5.75 14.34
CA THR A 252 8.43 4.89 15.18
C THR A 252 7.13 4.55 14.44
N LEU A 253 6.52 3.41 14.75
CA LEU A 253 5.21 3.09 14.22
C LEU A 253 4.16 4.03 14.80
N LYS A 254 3.21 4.48 13.97
CA LYS A 254 2.12 5.36 14.39
C LYS A 254 1.40 4.81 15.63
N GLY A 255 1.27 5.65 16.67
CA GLY A 255 0.64 5.28 17.94
C GLY A 255 1.52 4.48 18.91
N ARG A 256 2.81 4.24 18.61
CA ARG A 256 3.76 3.67 19.57
C ARG A 256 4.65 4.75 20.17
N GLN A 257 4.69 4.78 21.49
CA GLN A 257 5.59 5.65 22.24
C GLN A 257 7.03 5.12 22.20
N PRO A 258 8.04 6.00 21.99
CA PRO A 258 9.44 5.62 22.07
C PRO A 258 9.83 5.27 23.52
N LEU A 259 10.91 4.49 23.69
CA LEU A 259 11.44 4.19 25.01
C LEU A 259 12.05 5.46 25.66
N PRO A 260 12.07 5.55 27.01
CA PRO A 260 12.64 6.71 27.71
C PRO A 260 14.07 7.05 27.28
N ALA A 261 14.90 6.04 27.00
CA ALA A 261 16.27 6.24 26.51
C ALA A 261 16.32 6.97 25.17
N VAL A 262 15.36 6.70 24.27
CA VAL A 262 15.26 7.37 22.97
C VAL A 262 14.81 8.82 23.16
N THR A 263 13.81 9.05 24.01
CA THR A 263 13.35 10.41 24.33
C THR A 263 14.49 11.25 24.92
N ALA A 264 15.24 10.69 25.87
CA ALA A 264 16.40 11.35 26.48
C ALA A 264 17.51 11.66 25.46
N LEU A 265 17.78 10.77 24.50
CA LEU A 265 18.73 11.01 23.41
C LEU A 265 18.27 12.18 22.52
N LEU A 266 17.00 12.20 22.13
CA LEU A 266 16.45 13.27 21.28
C LEU A 266 16.47 14.62 22.02
N GLU A 267 16.14 14.66 23.31
CA GLU A 267 16.23 15.87 24.14
C GLU A 267 17.68 16.36 24.28
N ALA A 268 18.62 15.45 24.54
CA ALA A 268 20.04 15.78 24.62
C ALA A 268 20.59 16.33 23.29
N ALA A 269 20.14 15.78 22.16
CA ALA A 269 20.51 16.27 20.84
C ALA A 269 19.98 17.69 20.58
N HIS A 270 18.71 17.96 20.92
CA HIS A 270 18.15 19.32 20.84
C HIS A 270 18.91 20.32 21.70
N ALA A 271 19.27 19.93 22.93
CA ALA A 271 20.03 20.80 23.84
C ALA A 271 21.39 21.21 23.27
N LYS A 272 21.97 20.40 22.38
CA LYS A 272 23.22 20.70 21.66
C LYS A 272 23.01 21.36 20.29
N GLY A 273 21.78 21.77 19.97
CA GLY A 273 21.43 22.44 18.71
C GLY A 273 21.32 21.51 17.51
N VAL A 274 21.33 20.18 17.71
CA VAL A 274 21.10 19.20 16.64
C VAL A 274 19.60 19.12 16.36
N ARG A 275 19.21 19.18 15.09
CA ARG A 275 17.83 18.88 14.69
C ARG A 275 17.56 17.39 14.94
N ALA A 276 16.77 17.07 15.95
CA ALA A 276 16.48 15.69 16.33
C ALA A 276 14.96 15.44 16.34
N GLU A 277 14.42 14.62 15.46
CA GLU A 277 12.96 14.55 15.30
C GLU A 277 12.46 13.11 15.36
N LEU A 278 11.35 12.90 16.08
CA LEU A 278 10.60 11.65 16.05
C LEU A 278 9.62 11.67 14.87
N ILE A 279 9.66 10.64 14.05
CA ILE A 279 8.85 10.49 12.84
C ILE A 279 7.92 9.29 12.99
N GLU A 280 6.62 9.54 12.96
CA GLU A 280 5.64 8.48 12.91
C GLU A 280 5.49 7.94 11.48
N ILE A 281 5.65 6.62 11.33
CA ILE A 281 5.49 5.91 10.06
C ILE A 281 4.42 4.83 10.17
N GLU A 282 3.73 4.53 9.07
CA GLU A 282 2.79 3.40 9.00
C GLU A 282 3.55 2.06 9.06
N THR A 283 4.52 1.89 8.17
CA THR A 283 5.43 0.75 8.08
C THR A 283 6.74 1.20 7.43
N PHE A 284 7.80 0.42 7.60
CA PHE A 284 9.06 0.62 6.88
C PHE A 284 8.85 0.59 5.35
N ASP A 285 8.07 -0.39 4.86
CA ASP A 285 7.75 -0.51 3.43
C ASP A 285 7.02 0.71 2.86
N SER A 286 6.05 1.27 3.61
CA SER A 286 5.32 2.49 3.22
C SER A 286 6.27 3.70 3.16
N MET A 287 7.13 3.86 4.16
CA MET A 287 8.15 4.91 4.18
C MET A 287 9.10 4.79 2.99
N MET A 288 9.68 3.62 2.75
CA MET A 288 10.61 3.39 1.65
C MET A 288 9.94 3.57 0.29
N SER A 289 8.70 3.11 0.11
CA SER A 289 7.95 3.33 -1.13
C SER A 289 7.74 4.82 -1.42
N ARG A 290 7.44 5.63 -0.39
CA ARG A 290 7.27 7.08 -0.56
C ARG A 290 8.59 7.79 -0.87
N ILE A 291 9.70 7.36 -0.25
CA ILE A 291 11.05 7.84 -0.58
C ILE A 291 11.37 7.50 -2.04
N TRP A 292 11.15 6.26 -2.47
CA TRP A 292 11.40 5.82 -3.85
C TRP A 292 10.63 6.66 -4.86
N LYS A 293 9.33 6.88 -4.64
CA LYS A 293 8.49 7.65 -5.56
C LYS A 293 8.94 9.10 -5.73
N GLN A 294 9.57 9.69 -4.72
CA GLN A 294 10.07 11.06 -4.72
C GLN A 294 11.57 11.17 -5.04
N PHE A 295 12.27 10.04 -5.20
CA PHE A 295 13.69 10.03 -5.48
C PHE A 295 13.97 10.57 -6.90
N PRO A 296 14.88 11.56 -7.06
CA PRO A 296 15.22 12.09 -8.37
C PRO A 296 15.99 11.07 -9.22
N ASP A 297 15.85 11.16 -10.55
CA ASP A 297 16.68 10.41 -11.52
C ASP A 297 16.78 8.89 -11.27
N ARG A 298 15.64 8.24 -10.96
CA ARG A 298 15.55 6.79 -10.76
C ARG A 298 16.05 6.01 -11.99
N PRO A 299 17.10 5.16 -11.87
CA PRO A 299 17.58 4.34 -12.96
C PRO A 299 16.52 3.35 -13.43
N LYS A 300 16.33 3.22 -14.76
CA LYS A 300 15.31 2.32 -15.36
C LYS A 300 15.46 0.87 -14.91
N GLU A 301 16.69 0.36 -14.83
CA GLU A 301 16.98 -1.00 -14.39
C GLU A 301 16.54 -1.26 -12.94
N LEU A 302 16.62 -0.24 -12.08
CA LEU A 302 16.17 -0.33 -10.69
C LEU A 302 14.66 -0.22 -10.60
N ILE A 303 14.02 0.63 -11.39
CA ILE A 303 12.55 0.73 -11.51
C ILE A 303 11.99 -0.66 -11.85
N GLU A 304 12.48 -1.32 -12.89
CA GLU A 304 11.97 -2.63 -13.32
C GLU A 304 12.12 -3.75 -12.27
N LYS A 305 13.12 -3.65 -11.39
CA LYS A 305 13.37 -4.67 -10.34
C LYS A 305 12.69 -4.35 -9.01
N ILE A 306 12.60 -3.07 -8.66
CA ILE A 306 11.98 -2.58 -7.42
C ILE A 306 10.46 -2.52 -7.57
N ASP A 307 9.98 -1.98 -8.70
CA ASP A 307 8.56 -1.85 -9.01
C ASP A 307 7.95 -3.14 -9.61
N ARG A 308 8.61 -4.31 -9.42
CA ARG A 308 8.05 -5.66 -9.69
C ARG A 308 6.72 -5.95 -8.97
N THR A 309 6.18 -4.99 -8.22
CA THR A 309 4.77 -4.88 -7.81
C THR A 309 3.80 -4.57 -8.95
N GLY A 310 4.25 -4.35 -10.18
CA GLY A 310 3.40 -4.68 -11.33
C GLY A 310 3.19 -6.19 -11.27
N SER A 311 2.01 -6.64 -10.80
CA SER A 311 1.61 -8.04 -10.73
C SER A 311 2.32 -8.86 -11.79
N GLN A 312 3.37 -9.61 -11.40
CA GLN A 312 3.86 -10.63 -12.31
C GLN A 312 2.64 -11.51 -12.56
N ALA A 313 2.18 -11.55 -13.80
CA ALA A 313 1.17 -12.49 -14.22
C ALA A 313 1.76 -13.89 -13.98
N VAL A 314 1.56 -14.41 -12.77
CA VAL A 314 1.85 -15.80 -12.47
C VAL A 314 0.83 -16.55 -13.29
N SER A 315 1.22 -16.95 -14.49
CA SER A 315 0.48 -17.89 -15.30
C SER A 315 0.59 -19.26 -14.63
N ILE A 316 -0.09 -19.40 -13.49
CA ILE A 316 -0.39 -20.71 -12.93
C ILE A 316 -1.14 -21.43 -14.05
N PRO A 317 -0.64 -22.58 -14.55
CA PRO A 317 -1.36 -23.34 -15.56
C PRO A 317 -2.73 -23.69 -15.01
N ARG A 318 -3.75 -22.92 -15.40
CA ARG A 318 -5.12 -23.20 -14.99
C ARG A 318 -5.54 -24.42 -15.78
N LYS A 319 -6.05 -25.44 -15.10
CA LYS A 319 -6.81 -26.50 -15.77
C LYS A 319 -7.93 -25.81 -16.58
N GLY A 320 -8.22 -26.32 -17.78
CA GLY A 320 -9.22 -25.73 -18.67
C GLY A 320 -10.58 -25.53 -17.98
N ALA A 321 -11.45 -24.70 -18.55
CA ALA A 321 -12.75 -24.39 -17.94
C ALA A 321 -13.54 -25.67 -17.64
N GLY A 322 -14.01 -25.83 -16.39
CA GLY A 322 -14.83 -26.96 -15.99
C GLY A 322 -16.10 -27.08 -16.85
N THR A 323 -16.54 -28.31 -17.09
CA THR A 323 -17.74 -28.62 -17.88
C THR A 323 -19.00 -28.78 -17.04
N GLY A 324 -18.87 -28.79 -15.70
CA GLY A 324 -20.01 -28.92 -14.78
C GLY A 324 -20.87 -27.66 -14.67
N GLU A 325 -21.90 -27.76 -13.83
CA GLU A 325 -22.80 -26.64 -13.56
C GLU A 325 -22.07 -25.45 -12.92
N PRO A 326 -22.56 -24.21 -13.12
CA PRO A 326 -22.01 -23.03 -12.46
C PRO A 326 -22.10 -23.14 -10.94
N ILE A 327 -20.99 -22.88 -10.23
CA ILE A 327 -20.94 -22.93 -8.77
C ILE A 327 -21.18 -21.54 -8.16
N LEU A 328 -20.47 -20.54 -8.68
CA LEU A 328 -20.52 -19.17 -8.15
C LEU A 328 -20.81 -18.20 -9.30
N ARG A 329 -21.84 -17.38 -9.14
CA ARG A 329 -22.08 -16.22 -10.01
C ARG A 329 -21.25 -15.04 -9.50
N LEU A 330 -20.60 -14.34 -10.42
CA LEU A 330 -19.87 -13.11 -10.14
C LEU A 330 -20.67 -11.91 -10.67
N ASN A 331 -20.27 -10.70 -10.29
CA ASN A 331 -20.95 -9.46 -10.64
C ASN A 331 -20.29 -8.69 -11.81
N ALA A 332 -19.46 -9.39 -12.59
CA ALA A 332 -18.68 -8.85 -13.69
C ALA A 332 -19.29 -9.23 -15.05
N LEU A 333 -19.52 -8.26 -15.92
CA LEU A 333 -19.97 -8.44 -17.31
C LEU A 333 -18.77 -8.30 -18.26
N PRO A 334 -18.54 -9.21 -19.21
CA PRO A 334 -17.39 -9.10 -20.09
C PRO A 334 -17.56 -7.96 -21.09
N LEU A 335 -16.52 -7.14 -21.22
CA LEU A 335 -16.39 -6.12 -22.25
C LEU A 335 -15.69 -6.74 -23.46
N ILE A 336 -16.47 -7.01 -24.49
CA ILE A 336 -16.03 -7.67 -25.73
C ILE A 336 -15.23 -6.72 -26.60
N GLN A 337 -15.62 -5.44 -26.61
CA GLN A 337 -14.95 -4.39 -27.38
C GLN A 337 -14.85 -3.12 -26.52
N LEU A 338 -13.65 -2.54 -26.47
CA LEU A 338 -13.38 -1.22 -25.92
C LEU A 338 -13.00 -0.24 -27.05
N PRO A 339 -13.12 1.08 -26.82
CA PRO A 339 -12.68 2.06 -27.79
C PRO A 339 -11.16 2.03 -27.90
N ASP A 340 -10.65 2.10 -29.13
CA ASP A 340 -9.22 2.07 -29.46
C ASP A 340 -8.71 3.42 -29.98
N THR A 341 -9.62 4.35 -30.22
CA THR A 341 -9.36 5.68 -30.80
C THR A 341 -10.13 6.77 -30.05
N CYS A 342 -9.52 7.94 -29.96
CA CYS A 342 -10.13 9.17 -29.44
C CYS A 342 -9.60 10.39 -30.21
N LEU A 343 -10.05 11.59 -29.84
CA LEU A 343 -9.49 12.84 -30.34
C LEU A 343 -8.50 13.41 -29.32
N GLU A 344 -7.31 13.78 -29.77
CA GLU A 344 -6.34 14.54 -28.98
C GLU A 344 -6.50 16.02 -29.28
N LEU A 345 -6.73 16.83 -28.25
CA LEU A 345 -7.01 18.25 -28.34
C LEU A 345 -5.76 19.07 -28.05
N SER A 346 -5.52 20.10 -28.87
CA SER A 346 -4.46 21.08 -28.66
C SER A 346 -5.05 22.46 -28.39
N PHE A 347 -4.55 23.13 -27.36
CA PHE A 347 -5.05 24.42 -26.89
C PHE A 347 -3.97 25.50 -26.99
N ALA A 348 -4.40 26.76 -27.16
CA ALA A 348 -3.48 27.90 -27.14
C ALA A 348 -2.90 28.17 -25.74
N ALA A 349 -3.66 27.85 -24.70
CA ALA A 349 -3.28 27.96 -23.30
C ALA A 349 -3.47 26.60 -22.59
N PRO A 350 -2.63 26.27 -21.59
CA PRO A 350 -2.82 25.04 -20.81
C PRO A 350 -4.17 25.08 -20.08
N LYS A 351 -4.86 23.94 -20.07
CA LYS A 351 -6.16 23.78 -19.41
C LYS A 351 -6.04 22.93 -18.16
N ASP A 352 -6.81 23.26 -17.13
CA ASP A 352 -6.93 22.47 -15.90
C ASP A 352 -8.18 21.56 -15.91
N TRP A 353 -8.43 20.90 -14.78
CA TRP A 353 -9.60 20.04 -14.65
C TRP A 353 -10.90 20.84 -14.53
N ASP A 354 -10.87 22.06 -13.98
CA ASP A 354 -12.06 22.89 -13.84
C ASP A 354 -12.54 23.39 -15.20
N ASP A 355 -11.61 23.74 -16.09
CA ASP A 355 -11.89 24.04 -17.50
C ASP A 355 -12.60 22.87 -18.22
N ILE A 356 -12.10 21.64 -18.01
CA ILE A 356 -12.65 20.43 -18.63
C ILE A 356 -14.06 20.16 -18.11
N HIS A 357 -14.27 20.20 -16.79
CA HIS A 357 -15.59 20.01 -16.19
C HIS A 357 -16.58 21.10 -16.61
N ALA A 358 -16.12 22.35 -16.77
CA ALA A 358 -16.95 23.44 -17.27
C ALA A 358 -17.38 23.19 -18.72
N ALA A 359 -16.47 22.74 -19.58
CA ALA A 359 -16.77 22.39 -20.98
C ALA A 359 -17.76 21.22 -21.08
N GLU A 360 -17.57 20.15 -20.29
CA GLU A 360 -18.52 19.01 -20.24
C GLU A 360 -19.93 19.45 -19.80
N LYS A 361 -19.99 20.33 -18.78
CA LYS A 361 -21.26 20.88 -18.27
C LYS A 361 -21.94 21.77 -19.31
N GLN A 362 -21.20 22.62 -20.01
CA GLN A 362 -21.72 23.47 -21.08
C GLN A 362 -22.26 22.62 -22.24
N ALA A 363 -21.55 21.54 -22.60
CA ALA A 363 -21.97 20.57 -23.61
C ALA A 363 -23.10 19.63 -23.14
N ARG A 364 -23.58 19.75 -21.90
CA ARG A 364 -24.61 18.87 -21.33
C ARG A 364 -24.28 17.37 -21.50
N ASN A 365 -23.03 16.99 -21.23
CA ASN A 365 -22.50 15.63 -21.39
C ASN A 365 -22.50 15.09 -22.83
N GLN A 366 -22.57 15.95 -23.85
CA GLN A 366 -22.36 15.59 -25.27
C GLN A 366 -20.88 15.54 -25.66
N ILE A 367 -19.99 15.74 -24.69
CA ILE A 367 -18.55 15.49 -24.80
C ILE A 367 -18.09 14.77 -23.54
N ILE A 368 -16.99 14.02 -23.66
CA ILE A 368 -16.25 13.45 -22.53
C ILE A 368 -14.79 13.81 -22.76
N ALA A 369 -14.10 14.31 -21.76
CA ALA A 369 -12.68 14.64 -21.87
C ALA A 369 -11.87 14.21 -20.64
N THR A 370 -10.59 13.92 -20.85
CA THR A 370 -9.65 13.55 -19.79
C THR A 370 -8.29 14.20 -20.03
N LYS A 371 -7.56 14.48 -18.95
CA LYS A 371 -6.25 15.14 -18.98
C LYS A 371 -5.13 14.17 -18.60
N GLY A 372 -4.19 13.97 -19.53
CA GLY A 372 -2.90 13.31 -19.31
C GLY A 372 -1.74 14.24 -19.69
N SER A 373 -0.76 13.72 -20.44
CA SER A 373 0.27 14.54 -21.13
C SER A 373 -0.34 15.48 -22.18
N SER A 374 -1.48 15.07 -22.73
CA SER A 374 -2.36 15.82 -23.61
C SER A 374 -3.81 15.62 -23.20
N ILE A 375 -4.73 16.43 -23.73
CA ILE A 375 -6.15 16.30 -23.44
C ILE A 375 -6.78 15.39 -24.50
N LEU A 376 -7.38 14.30 -24.04
CA LEU A 376 -8.10 13.37 -24.89
C LEU A 376 -9.60 13.63 -24.75
N ALA A 377 -10.35 13.50 -25.83
CA ALA A 377 -11.78 13.73 -25.83
C ALA A 377 -12.53 12.83 -26.81
N TRP A 378 -13.80 12.63 -26.48
CA TRP A 378 -14.82 12.11 -27.37
C TRP A 378 -15.99 13.09 -27.45
N GLY A 379 -16.65 13.14 -28.59
CA GLY A 379 -17.67 14.11 -28.93
C GLY A 379 -17.57 14.56 -30.39
N SER A 380 -18.61 15.22 -30.89
CA SER A 380 -18.58 15.79 -32.23
C SER A 380 -17.64 16.99 -32.28
N GLU A 381 -16.97 17.21 -33.42
CA GLU A 381 -16.09 18.36 -33.61
C GLU A 381 -16.82 19.69 -33.37
N GLN A 382 -18.09 19.77 -33.80
CA GLN A 382 -18.94 20.94 -33.58
C GLN A 382 -19.17 21.18 -32.08
N THR A 383 -19.50 20.14 -31.32
CA THR A 383 -19.74 20.24 -29.88
C THR A 383 -18.46 20.60 -29.14
N LEU A 384 -17.32 20.01 -29.51
CA LEU A 384 -16.02 20.32 -28.91
C LEU A 384 -15.62 21.79 -29.13
N ARG A 385 -15.79 22.32 -30.35
CA ARG A 385 -15.54 23.74 -30.65
C ARG A 385 -16.50 24.67 -29.91
N GLN A 386 -17.76 24.28 -29.73
CA GLN A 386 -18.72 25.06 -28.94
C GLN A 386 -18.41 25.06 -27.45
N ALA A 387 -17.93 23.92 -26.92
CA ALA A 387 -17.65 23.77 -25.49
C ALA A 387 -16.33 24.44 -25.07
N PHE A 388 -15.28 24.29 -25.87
CA PHE A 388 -13.95 24.87 -25.58
C PHE A 388 -13.73 26.25 -26.21
N GLY A 389 -14.60 26.69 -27.11
CA GLY A 389 -14.53 28.01 -27.73
C GLY A 389 -13.31 28.19 -28.64
N ARG A 390 -12.80 29.43 -28.70
CA ARG A 390 -11.68 29.83 -29.57
C ARG A 390 -10.31 29.29 -29.10
N ASP A 391 -10.24 28.77 -27.88
CA ASP A 391 -8.99 28.27 -27.30
C ASP A 391 -8.56 26.92 -27.89
N LEU A 392 -9.48 26.20 -28.52
CA LEU A 392 -9.22 24.92 -29.18
C LEU A 392 -8.61 25.16 -30.58
N ASN A 393 -7.30 24.97 -30.69
CA ASN A 393 -6.55 25.18 -31.93
C ASN A 393 -6.83 24.06 -32.94
N SER A 394 -6.63 22.82 -32.53
CA SER A 394 -6.76 21.65 -33.38
C SER A 394 -7.17 20.42 -32.58
N PHE A 395 -7.70 19.44 -33.29
CA PHE A 395 -7.91 18.09 -32.79
C PHE A 395 -7.43 17.10 -33.84
N SER A 396 -6.84 15.99 -33.39
CA SER A 396 -6.36 14.93 -34.28
C SER A 396 -6.76 13.56 -33.74
N PRO A 397 -7.06 12.58 -34.61
CA PRO A 397 -7.29 11.21 -34.18
C PRO A 397 -6.04 10.65 -33.45
N CYS A 398 -6.25 10.01 -32.32
CA CYS A 398 -5.20 9.42 -31.49
C CYS A 398 -5.59 8.00 -31.10
N SER A 399 -4.65 7.05 -31.15
CA SER A 399 -4.92 5.69 -30.67
C SER A 399 -4.67 5.60 -29.17
N ILE A 400 -5.60 4.96 -28.47
CA ILE A 400 -5.49 4.65 -27.04
C ILE A 400 -5.18 3.16 -26.79
N LYS A 401 -4.99 2.36 -27.84
CA LYS A 401 -4.79 0.90 -27.74
C LYS A 401 -3.57 0.53 -26.89
N ASP A 402 -2.44 1.20 -27.08
CA ASP A 402 -1.23 0.95 -26.29
C ASP A 402 -1.38 1.41 -24.84
N ARG A 403 -2.20 2.44 -24.60
CA ARG A 403 -2.49 2.97 -23.26
C ARG A 403 -3.39 2.03 -22.44
N LEU A 404 -4.10 1.10 -23.09
CA LEU A 404 -4.90 0.06 -22.43
C LEU A 404 -4.05 -1.07 -21.84
N GLN A 405 -2.77 -1.22 -22.22
CA GLN A 405 -1.90 -2.28 -21.67
C GLN A 405 -1.53 -2.05 -20.20
N ASP A 406 -1.57 -0.79 -19.75
CA ASP A 406 -1.33 -0.40 -18.35
C ASP A 406 -2.60 0.23 -17.74
N TYR A 407 -3.77 -0.35 -18.06
CA TYR A 407 -5.05 0.21 -17.66
C TYR A 407 -5.18 0.33 -16.13
N ALA A 408 -4.64 -0.63 -15.37
CA ALA A 408 -4.71 -0.66 -13.92
C ALA A 408 -4.01 0.54 -13.24
N ASN A 409 -2.89 1.03 -13.82
CA ASN A 409 -2.15 2.17 -13.27
C ASN A 409 -2.58 3.50 -13.89
N ASN A 410 -3.28 3.50 -15.03
CA ASN A 410 -3.74 4.69 -15.72
C ASN A 410 -5.15 5.14 -15.28
N LEU A 411 -5.23 5.73 -14.08
CA LEU A 411 -6.49 6.20 -13.48
C LEU A 411 -7.26 7.21 -14.35
N GLN A 412 -6.57 8.02 -15.15
CA GLN A 412 -7.20 9.02 -16.03
C GLN A 412 -7.92 8.36 -17.19
N LEU A 413 -7.31 7.33 -17.79
CA LEU A 413 -7.91 6.53 -18.85
C LEU A 413 -9.04 5.65 -18.30
N LYS A 414 -8.89 5.13 -17.08
CA LYS A 414 -9.95 4.39 -16.38
C LYS A 414 -11.22 5.22 -16.25
N GLY A 415 -11.10 6.42 -15.65
CA GLY A 415 -12.23 7.34 -15.53
C GLY A 415 -12.85 7.74 -16.86
N PHE A 416 -12.03 7.93 -17.90
CA PHE A 416 -12.48 8.28 -19.25
C PHE A 416 -13.41 7.20 -19.86
N ILE A 417 -13.03 5.92 -19.76
CA ILE A 417 -13.83 4.80 -20.27
C ILE A 417 -15.07 4.57 -19.40
N GLU A 418 -14.94 4.59 -18.08
CA GLU A 418 -16.06 4.39 -17.16
C GLU A 418 -17.16 5.43 -17.34
N ARG A 419 -16.77 6.69 -17.57
CA ARG A 419 -17.67 7.80 -17.88
C ARG A 419 -18.44 7.55 -19.18
N ALA A 420 -17.75 7.09 -20.23
CA ALA A 420 -18.38 6.75 -21.52
C ALA A 420 -19.38 5.61 -21.38
N ILE A 421 -19.04 4.56 -20.62
CA ILE A 421 -19.96 3.46 -20.31
C ILE A 421 -21.16 4.00 -19.52
N GLY A 422 -20.92 4.76 -18.46
CA GLY A 422 -21.97 5.31 -17.60
C GLY A 422 -22.96 6.19 -18.37
N LEU A 423 -22.47 7.11 -19.20
CA LEU A 423 -23.32 7.97 -20.05
C LEU A 423 -24.14 7.15 -21.05
N SER A 424 -23.54 6.13 -21.67
CA SER A 424 -24.27 5.22 -22.57
C SER A 424 -25.36 4.45 -21.84
N LEU A 425 -25.12 4.05 -20.59
CA LEU A 425 -26.05 3.25 -19.81
C LEU A 425 -27.25 4.04 -19.29
N ILE A 426 -27.15 5.37 -19.10
CA ILE A 426 -28.27 6.20 -18.62
C ILE A 426 -29.19 6.71 -19.73
N GLN A 427 -28.78 6.65 -21.01
CA GLN A 427 -29.58 7.14 -22.13
C GLN A 427 -30.98 6.51 -22.16
N GLY A 428 -32.02 7.34 -22.18
CA GLY A 428 -33.42 6.91 -22.21
C GLY A 428 -33.91 6.20 -20.95
N LYS A 429 -33.16 6.24 -19.84
CA LYS A 429 -33.46 5.52 -18.60
C LYS A 429 -33.62 6.48 -17.41
N PRO A 430 -34.37 6.08 -16.37
CA PRO A 430 -34.60 6.89 -15.17
C PRO A 430 -33.36 6.87 -14.24
N LEU A 431 -32.19 7.21 -14.77
CA LEU A 431 -30.90 7.10 -14.09
C LEU A 431 -30.12 8.41 -14.16
N LEU A 432 -29.54 8.78 -13.02
CA LEU A 432 -28.59 9.88 -12.88
C LEU A 432 -27.19 9.30 -12.71
N MET A 433 -26.20 9.87 -13.38
CA MET A 433 -24.80 9.50 -13.18
C MET A 433 -24.11 10.49 -12.25
N ARG A 434 -23.28 9.98 -11.32
CA ARG A 434 -22.40 10.78 -10.47
C ARG A 434 -21.02 10.14 -10.36
N ASP A 435 -20.00 10.97 -10.26
CA ASP A 435 -18.63 10.53 -10.04
C ASP A 435 -18.39 10.16 -8.56
N TRP A 436 -17.65 9.07 -8.35
CA TRP A 436 -17.30 8.55 -7.04
C TRP A 436 -15.81 8.21 -6.94
N ARG A 437 -15.31 8.03 -5.70
CA ARG A 437 -13.91 7.63 -5.50
C ARG A 437 -13.70 6.25 -6.13
N GLY A 438 -12.97 6.20 -7.25
CA GLY A 438 -12.65 4.98 -7.96
C GLY A 438 -13.78 4.43 -8.84
N GLY A 439 -14.63 5.29 -9.41
CA GLY A 439 -15.61 4.84 -10.42
C GLY A 439 -16.78 5.81 -10.65
N SER A 440 -17.80 5.32 -11.34
CA SER A 440 -19.07 6.02 -11.56
C SER A 440 -20.22 5.34 -10.81
N VAL A 441 -21.23 6.11 -10.41
CA VAL A 441 -22.44 5.57 -9.76
C VAL A 441 -23.65 5.99 -10.57
N LEU A 442 -24.48 5.02 -10.93
CA LEU A 442 -25.77 5.23 -11.54
C LEU A 442 -26.84 5.14 -10.47
N ILE A 443 -27.66 6.17 -10.35
CA ILE A 443 -28.62 6.37 -9.27
C ILE A 443 -30.01 6.45 -9.88
N LEU A 444 -31.00 5.78 -9.32
CA LEU A 444 -32.38 5.96 -9.77
C LEU A 444 -32.83 7.41 -9.59
N ASP A 445 -33.36 8.00 -10.65
CA ASP A 445 -33.91 9.35 -10.59
C ASP A 445 -35.22 9.33 -9.82
N ARG A 446 -35.19 9.91 -8.61
CA ARG A 446 -36.37 10.05 -7.75
C ARG A 446 -37.49 10.91 -8.37
N LEU A 447 -37.16 11.80 -9.31
CA LEU A 447 -38.13 12.72 -9.92
C LEU A 447 -38.77 12.15 -11.19
N HIS A 448 -38.06 11.28 -11.91
CA HIS A 448 -38.48 10.74 -13.21
C HIS A 448 -38.46 9.21 -13.24
N LEU A 449 -38.96 8.57 -12.17
CA LEU A 449 -38.92 7.13 -12.02
C LEU A 449 -39.84 6.42 -13.03
N ASN A 450 -39.32 5.43 -13.75
CA ASN A 450 -40.13 4.55 -14.60
C ASN A 450 -40.44 3.23 -13.89
N LEU A 451 -41.66 3.10 -13.36
CA LEU A 451 -42.08 1.96 -12.54
C LEU A 451 -42.00 0.62 -13.25
N ASP A 452 -42.20 0.57 -14.57
CA ASP A 452 -42.16 -0.67 -15.33
C ASP A 452 -40.73 -1.20 -15.47
N LEU A 453 -39.79 -0.32 -15.81
CA LEU A 453 -38.37 -0.66 -15.89
C LEU A 453 -37.81 -1.03 -14.52
N THR A 454 -38.21 -0.34 -13.44
CA THR A 454 -37.64 -0.54 -12.11
C THR A 454 -38.37 -1.58 -11.26
N ARG A 455 -39.43 -2.21 -11.77
CA ARG A 455 -40.29 -3.15 -11.03
C ARG A 455 -39.50 -4.30 -10.41
N GLY A 456 -38.57 -4.89 -11.17
CA GLY A 456 -37.74 -5.98 -10.68
C GLY A 456 -36.85 -5.59 -9.50
N ILE A 457 -36.34 -4.35 -9.50
CA ILE A 457 -35.53 -3.82 -8.38
C ILE A 457 -36.43 -3.65 -7.15
N SER A 458 -37.61 -3.04 -7.31
CA SER A 458 -38.55 -2.80 -6.20
C SER A 458 -39.00 -4.09 -5.53
N GLN A 459 -39.29 -5.13 -6.31
CA GLN A 459 -39.62 -6.47 -5.80
C GLN A 459 -38.46 -7.09 -5.01
N CYS A 460 -37.21 -6.92 -5.47
CA CYS A 460 -36.05 -7.46 -4.77
C CYS A 460 -35.76 -6.71 -3.46
N VAL A 461 -35.93 -5.38 -3.42
CA VAL A 461 -35.67 -4.59 -2.20
C VAL A 461 -36.87 -4.57 -1.24
N GLY A 462 -38.04 -5.02 -1.69
CA GLY A 462 -39.23 -5.20 -0.85
C GLY A 462 -39.92 -3.88 -0.51
N GLY A 463 -39.92 -2.90 -1.41
CA GLY A 463 -40.60 -1.63 -1.17
C GLY A 463 -40.10 -0.48 -2.04
N SER A 464 -40.00 0.70 -1.40
CA SER A 464 -39.60 1.93 -2.07
C SER A 464 -38.18 1.85 -2.61
N LEU A 465 -37.93 2.57 -3.71
CA LEU A 465 -36.64 2.68 -4.40
C LEU A 465 -35.88 3.96 -4.04
N HIS A 466 -36.55 4.90 -3.39
CA HIS A 466 -35.98 6.13 -2.86
C HIS A 466 -36.82 6.64 -1.69
N GLY A 467 -36.30 7.57 -0.90
CA GLY A 467 -37.05 8.16 0.19
C GLY A 467 -36.23 9.15 1.00
N ARG A 468 -36.89 9.78 1.97
CA ARG A 468 -36.22 10.56 3.01
C ARG A 468 -35.84 9.64 4.17
N ILE A 469 -34.72 9.91 4.83
CA ILE A 469 -34.36 9.24 6.09
C ILE A 469 -34.97 10.06 7.23
N ASP A 470 -36.02 9.55 7.85
CA ASP A 470 -36.74 10.27 8.90
C ASP A 470 -35.85 10.51 10.14
N GLY A 471 -35.96 11.71 10.70
CA GLY A 471 -35.17 12.14 11.86
C GLY A 471 -33.70 12.47 11.56
N MET A 472 -33.28 12.41 10.29
CA MET A 472 -31.90 12.67 9.89
C MET A 472 -31.76 13.94 9.05
N VAL A 473 -30.87 14.83 9.47
CA VAL A 473 -30.51 16.07 8.77
C VAL A 473 -28.99 16.19 8.69
N SER A 474 -28.47 16.90 7.70
CA SER A 474 -27.04 17.13 7.57
C SER A 474 -26.49 17.94 8.75
N ALA A 475 -25.34 17.51 9.29
CA ALA A 475 -24.62 18.27 10.30
C ALA A 475 -24.11 19.60 9.72
N ILE A 476 -24.28 20.68 10.48
CA ILE A 476 -23.76 22.00 10.13
C ILE A 476 -22.24 21.99 10.37
N THR A 477 -21.48 22.31 9.33
CA THR A 477 -20.01 22.42 9.38
C THR A 477 -19.59 23.76 8.76
N PRO A 478 -18.36 24.26 8.99
CA PRO A 478 -17.87 25.48 8.34
C PRO A 478 -18.02 25.45 6.81
N ASP A 479 -17.85 24.27 6.20
CA ASP A 479 -17.98 24.05 4.75
C ASP A 479 -19.45 23.86 4.30
N HIS A 480 -20.37 23.53 5.23
CA HIS A 480 -21.79 23.32 4.99
C HIS A 480 -22.64 24.02 6.07
N PRO A 481 -22.90 25.34 5.93
CA PRO A 481 -23.53 26.16 6.97
C PRO A 481 -25.04 25.95 7.10
N LYS A 482 -25.65 25.12 6.24
CA LYS A 482 -27.09 24.84 6.23
C LYS A 482 -27.34 23.37 6.52
N SER A 483 -28.34 23.12 7.37
CA SER A 483 -28.89 21.79 7.60
C SER A 483 -29.83 21.44 6.45
N GLU A 484 -29.61 20.29 5.83
CA GLU A 484 -30.36 19.77 4.68
C GLU A 484 -30.99 18.42 5.03
N GLU A 485 -32.18 18.15 4.51
CA GLU A 485 -32.82 16.84 4.67
C GLU A 485 -31.99 15.75 3.98
N VAL A 486 -31.93 14.56 4.60
CA VAL A 486 -31.20 13.43 4.04
C VAL A 486 -32.12 12.55 3.20
N TRP A 487 -31.74 12.35 1.95
CA TRP A 487 -32.47 11.53 0.99
C TRP A 487 -31.62 10.36 0.53
N TRP A 488 -32.26 9.27 0.12
CA TRP A 488 -31.60 8.10 -0.42
C TRP A 488 -32.30 7.58 -1.68
N ALA A 489 -31.56 6.87 -2.53
CA ALA A 489 -32.10 6.12 -3.67
C ALA A 489 -31.27 4.87 -3.95
N GLU A 490 -31.88 3.83 -4.51
CA GLU A 490 -31.15 2.67 -5.02
C GLU A 490 -30.21 3.10 -6.15
N ALA A 491 -29.01 2.53 -6.13
CA ALA A 491 -27.94 2.85 -7.06
C ALA A 491 -27.16 1.58 -7.45
N VAL A 492 -26.33 1.71 -8.47
CA VAL A 492 -25.35 0.70 -8.87
C VAL A 492 -24.03 1.39 -9.16
N ARG A 493 -22.96 0.93 -8.51
CA ARG A 493 -21.61 1.37 -8.81
C ARG A 493 -21.07 0.61 -10.01
N LEU A 494 -20.41 1.35 -10.89
CA LEU A 494 -19.73 0.86 -12.08
C LEU A 494 -18.23 0.99 -11.86
N ASP A 495 -17.52 -0.04 -12.29
CA ASP A 495 -16.07 -0.15 -12.20
C ASP A 495 -15.61 -0.99 -13.39
N VAL A 496 -14.50 -0.63 -14.01
CA VAL A 496 -13.90 -1.43 -15.09
C VAL A 496 -12.58 -2.00 -14.60
N ASP A 497 -12.47 -3.32 -14.68
CA ASP A 497 -11.29 -4.06 -14.26
C ASP A 497 -10.74 -4.93 -15.40
N GLU A 498 -9.42 -5.04 -15.46
CA GLU A 498 -8.72 -5.96 -16.35
C GLU A 498 -8.29 -7.20 -15.55
N ILE A 499 -8.74 -8.38 -15.98
CA ILE A 499 -8.41 -9.66 -15.36
C ILE A 499 -8.00 -10.63 -16.47
N ASP A 500 -6.76 -11.13 -16.41
CA ASP A 500 -6.17 -12.05 -17.39
C ASP A 500 -6.25 -11.54 -18.85
N GLY A 501 -5.98 -10.24 -19.06
CA GLY A 501 -6.03 -9.61 -20.39
C GLY A 501 -7.44 -9.42 -20.95
N ARG A 502 -8.47 -9.59 -20.12
CA ARG A 502 -9.88 -9.34 -20.48
C ARG A 502 -10.46 -8.23 -19.61
N PHE A 503 -11.25 -7.37 -20.23
CA PHE A 503 -11.91 -6.29 -19.54
C PHE A 503 -13.29 -6.70 -19.06
N TRP A 504 -13.64 -6.26 -17.87
CA TRP A 504 -14.89 -6.59 -17.20
C TRP A 504 -15.54 -5.32 -16.65
N LEU A 505 -16.82 -5.13 -16.94
CA LEU A 505 -17.67 -4.14 -16.28
C LEU A 505 -18.23 -4.76 -15.01
N VAL A 506 -17.74 -4.31 -13.86
CA VAL A 506 -18.16 -4.79 -12.55
C VAL A 506 -19.32 -3.92 -12.04
N LEU A 507 -20.44 -4.57 -11.72
CA LEU A 507 -21.63 -3.93 -11.19
C LEU A 507 -21.77 -4.22 -9.70
N LYS A 508 -21.84 -3.19 -8.86
CA LYS A 508 -22.02 -3.34 -7.41
C LYS A 508 -23.28 -2.59 -6.99
N PRO A 509 -24.44 -3.28 -6.84
CA PRO A 509 -25.66 -2.66 -6.30
C PRO A 509 -25.39 -2.00 -4.94
N ASP A 510 -25.85 -0.77 -4.76
CA ASP A 510 -25.61 0.07 -3.59
C ASP A 510 -26.81 1.01 -3.37
N VAL A 511 -26.71 1.90 -2.39
CA VAL A 511 -27.67 2.95 -2.11
C VAL A 511 -26.94 4.28 -2.10
N TRP A 512 -27.43 5.26 -2.84
CA TRP A 512 -26.89 6.61 -2.82
C TRP A 512 -27.53 7.45 -1.72
N ILE A 513 -26.74 8.34 -1.09
CA ILE A 513 -27.20 9.27 -0.04
C ILE A 513 -26.95 10.71 -0.51
N TRP A 514 -27.98 11.55 -0.41
CA TRP A 514 -27.88 12.99 -0.57
C TRP A 514 -28.11 13.70 0.78
N PRO A 515 -27.35 14.75 1.10
CA PRO A 515 -26.13 15.19 0.41
C PRO A 515 -24.95 14.21 0.56
N LYS A 516 -23.99 14.24 -0.37
CA LYS A 516 -22.88 13.25 -0.44
C LYS A 516 -22.05 13.17 0.86
N HIS A 517 -21.82 14.30 1.52
CA HIS A 517 -21.03 14.37 2.75
C HIS A 517 -21.72 13.68 3.95
N VAL A 518 -23.03 13.47 3.89
CA VAL A 518 -23.82 12.89 4.99
C VAL A 518 -23.79 11.36 4.98
N ARG A 519 -23.27 10.72 3.92
CA ARG A 519 -23.22 9.25 3.81
C ARG A 519 -22.61 8.58 5.05
N GLN A 520 -21.56 9.15 5.64
CA GLN A 520 -20.91 8.59 6.84
C GLN A 520 -21.82 8.60 8.08
N GLN A 521 -22.73 9.56 8.17
CA GLN A 521 -23.70 9.65 9.26
C GLN A 521 -24.84 8.62 9.07
N ALA A 522 -25.12 8.21 7.83
CA ALA A 522 -26.21 7.30 7.48
C ALA A 522 -25.81 5.81 7.55
N THR A 523 -24.74 5.47 8.27
CA THR A 523 -24.17 4.11 8.29
C THR A 523 -25.17 3.07 8.80
N SER A 524 -25.88 3.35 9.90
CA SER A 524 -26.89 2.43 10.45
C SER A 524 -28.02 2.14 9.46
N PHE A 525 -28.49 3.16 8.72
CA PHE A 525 -29.50 2.99 7.67
C PHE A 525 -28.97 2.16 6.50
N LEU A 526 -27.72 2.40 6.08
CA LEU A 526 -27.08 1.63 5.02
C LEU A 526 -26.89 0.17 5.42
N ASP A 527 -26.46 -0.11 6.66
CA ASP A 527 -26.25 -1.46 7.17
C ASP A 527 -27.56 -2.25 7.21
N GLU A 528 -28.66 -1.65 7.67
CA GLU A 528 -29.98 -2.29 7.68
C GLU A 528 -30.46 -2.59 6.26
N ARG A 529 -30.30 -1.63 5.33
CA ARG A 529 -30.82 -1.72 3.97
C ARG A 529 -29.98 -2.62 3.05
N LEU A 530 -28.68 -2.68 3.27
CA LEU A 530 -27.74 -3.53 2.52
C LEU A 530 -27.58 -4.91 3.17
N GLY A 531 -27.82 -5.05 4.47
CA GLY A 531 -27.50 -6.23 5.27
C GLY A 531 -28.22 -7.52 4.86
N ASN A 532 -29.30 -7.44 4.08
CA ASN A 532 -30.01 -8.63 3.58
C ASN A 532 -29.71 -8.95 2.10
N ARG A 533 -28.74 -8.27 1.47
CA ARG A 533 -28.44 -8.39 0.03
C ARG A 533 -27.41 -9.48 -0.28
N PHE A 534 -27.59 -10.68 0.28
CA PHE A 534 -26.69 -11.81 0.05
C PHE A 534 -27.36 -12.92 -0.80
N ASN A 535 -26.53 -13.77 -1.42
CA ASN A 535 -26.94 -14.98 -2.14
C ASN A 535 -28.10 -14.72 -3.14
N ASN A 536 -29.20 -15.49 -3.04
CA ASN A 536 -30.34 -15.41 -3.95
C ASN A 536 -30.92 -14.00 -4.12
N ARG A 537 -30.97 -13.21 -3.04
CA ARG A 537 -31.50 -11.84 -3.09
C ARG A 537 -30.52 -10.90 -3.79
N GLY A 538 -29.22 -11.06 -3.53
CA GLY A 538 -28.16 -10.36 -4.25
C GLY A 538 -28.16 -10.68 -5.75
N ASP A 539 -28.32 -11.96 -6.09
CA ASP A 539 -28.37 -12.42 -7.48
C ASP A 539 -29.60 -11.91 -8.24
N ALA A 540 -30.78 -11.94 -7.59
CA ALA A 540 -32.00 -11.38 -8.16
C ALA A 540 -31.88 -9.87 -8.36
N LEU A 541 -31.32 -9.15 -7.38
CA LEU A 541 -31.09 -7.71 -7.46
C LEU A 541 -30.10 -7.34 -8.58
N LEU A 542 -29.00 -8.10 -8.70
CA LEU A 542 -28.03 -7.91 -9.78
C LEU A 542 -28.67 -8.15 -11.16
N SER A 543 -29.48 -9.21 -11.30
CA SER A 543 -30.23 -9.46 -12.54
C SER A 543 -31.22 -8.34 -12.85
N ALA A 544 -31.92 -7.81 -11.84
CA ALA A 544 -32.82 -6.68 -12.01
C ALA A 544 -32.07 -5.44 -12.50
N TRP A 545 -30.91 -5.12 -11.93
CA TRP A 545 -30.05 -4.03 -12.40
C TRP A 545 -29.57 -4.24 -13.84
N ILE A 546 -29.11 -5.44 -14.18
CA ILE A 546 -28.70 -5.75 -15.56
C ILE A 546 -29.85 -5.55 -16.53
N ASN A 547 -31.08 -5.97 -16.18
CA ASN A 547 -32.25 -5.77 -17.04
C ASN A 547 -32.61 -4.29 -17.23
N VAL A 548 -32.42 -3.46 -16.20
CA VAL A 548 -32.59 -2.00 -16.34
C VAL A 548 -31.52 -1.44 -17.26
N LEU A 549 -30.25 -1.79 -17.04
CA LEU A 549 -29.12 -1.22 -17.76
C LEU A 549 -29.03 -1.69 -19.22
N LEU A 550 -29.32 -2.96 -19.45
CA LEU A 550 -29.16 -3.70 -20.71
C LEU A 550 -30.43 -4.52 -20.99
N PRO A 551 -31.57 -3.87 -21.32
CA PRO A 551 -32.82 -4.57 -21.58
C PRO A 551 -32.66 -5.46 -22.82
N SER A 552 -32.89 -6.76 -22.69
CA SER A 552 -32.80 -7.72 -23.79
C SER A 552 -33.83 -8.83 -23.67
N SER A 553 -34.26 -9.36 -24.81
CA SER A 553 -35.21 -10.48 -24.91
C SER A 553 -34.54 -11.85 -24.78
N GLY A 554 -33.21 -11.92 -24.66
CA GLY A 554 -32.43 -13.16 -24.63
C GLY A 554 -31.34 -13.17 -23.56
N ARG A 555 -31.14 -14.32 -22.90
CA ARG A 555 -30.03 -14.51 -21.95
C ARG A 555 -28.70 -14.52 -22.74
N ALA A 556 -27.82 -13.54 -22.49
CA ALA A 556 -26.49 -13.36 -23.09
C ALA A 556 -26.38 -12.58 -24.41
N ALA A 557 -27.27 -11.61 -24.66
CA ALA A 557 -27.12 -10.69 -25.78
C ALA A 557 -25.89 -9.77 -25.62
N ASP A 558 -25.25 -9.46 -26.75
CA ASP A 558 -24.25 -8.39 -26.84
C ASP A 558 -24.96 -7.06 -27.02
N HIS A 559 -24.55 -6.06 -26.24
CA HIS A 559 -25.08 -4.71 -26.29
C HIS A 559 -24.01 -3.73 -26.74
N VAL A 560 -24.34 -2.95 -27.77
CA VAL A 560 -23.50 -1.86 -28.24
C VAL A 560 -23.84 -0.60 -27.45
N LEU A 561 -22.88 -0.09 -26.71
CA LEU A 561 -22.96 1.15 -25.95
C LEU A 561 -22.28 2.27 -26.73
N LYS A 562 -23.03 3.34 -26.98
CA LYS A 562 -22.55 4.57 -27.63
C LYS A 562 -23.03 5.78 -26.82
N PRO A 563 -22.14 6.61 -26.25
CA PRO A 563 -22.55 7.75 -25.43
C PRO A 563 -23.10 8.92 -26.26
N PHE A 564 -22.88 8.92 -27.58
CA PHE A 564 -23.37 9.94 -28.50
C PHE A 564 -24.16 9.28 -29.64
N GLU A 565 -25.41 9.70 -29.83
CA GLU A 565 -26.25 9.19 -30.91
C GLU A 565 -25.80 9.75 -32.27
N GLY A 566 -25.80 8.92 -33.32
CA GLY A 566 -25.53 9.33 -34.69
C GLY A 566 -24.09 9.75 -35.02
N LEU A 567 -23.17 9.74 -34.05
CA LEU A 567 -21.76 10.09 -34.26
C LEU A 567 -20.96 8.86 -34.72
N GLU A 568 -20.12 9.05 -35.74
CA GLU A 568 -19.17 8.05 -36.23
C GLU A 568 -17.74 8.62 -36.28
N GLY A 569 -16.74 7.75 -36.26
CA GLY A 569 -15.32 8.12 -36.29
C GLY A 569 -14.67 8.19 -34.90
N PRO A 570 -13.44 8.76 -34.81
CA PRO A 570 -12.60 8.70 -33.61
C PRO A 570 -13.18 9.44 -32.40
N GLY A 571 -14.12 10.36 -32.62
CA GLY A 571 -14.86 11.04 -31.56
C GLY A 571 -16.03 10.22 -30.97
N SER A 572 -16.34 9.04 -31.53
CA SER A 572 -17.48 8.21 -31.12
C SER A 572 -17.01 6.86 -30.56
N PRO A 573 -16.89 6.72 -29.23
CA PRO A 573 -16.44 5.48 -28.64
C PRO A 573 -17.52 4.40 -28.80
N LYS A 574 -17.12 3.24 -29.31
CA LYS A 574 -17.95 2.06 -29.40
C LYS A 574 -17.49 1.05 -28.35
N ILE A 575 -18.39 0.71 -27.43
CA ILE A 575 -18.15 -0.32 -26.41
C ILE A 575 -19.15 -1.45 -26.62
N VAL A 576 -18.71 -2.71 -26.51
CA VAL A 576 -19.60 -3.87 -26.59
C VAL A 576 -19.51 -4.64 -25.27
N VAL A 577 -20.65 -4.83 -24.61
CA VAL A 577 -20.77 -5.55 -23.35
C VAL A 577 -21.73 -6.73 -23.51
N ASN A 578 -21.38 -7.90 -22.98
CA ASN A 578 -22.31 -9.01 -22.91
C ASN A 578 -23.11 -8.95 -21.60
N ALA A 579 -24.44 -9.11 -21.66
CA ALA A 579 -25.29 -9.06 -20.48
C ALA A 579 -25.16 -10.28 -19.54
N ARG A 580 -24.40 -11.32 -19.93
CA ARG A 580 -24.15 -12.49 -19.08
C ARG A 580 -22.97 -12.23 -18.15
N THR A 581 -23.24 -12.32 -16.85
CA THR A 581 -22.20 -12.22 -15.83
C THR A 581 -21.22 -13.39 -15.87
N ALA A 582 -19.98 -13.15 -15.44
CA ALA A 582 -19.00 -14.19 -15.16
C ALA A 582 -19.52 -15.18 -14.10
N PHE A 583 -19.07 -16.42 -14.20
CA PHE A 583 -19.38 -17.48 -13.25
C PHE A 583 -18.23 -18.49 -13.21
N SER A 584 -18.08 -19.19 -12.09
CA SER A 584 -17.19 -20.35 -11.97
C SER A 584 -17.95 -21.64 -12.29
N ARG A 585 -17.27 -22.66 -12.81
CA ARG A 585 -17.83 -24.01 -13.03
C ARG A 585 -17.05 -25.05 -12.25
N ARG A 586 -17.72 -26.15 -11.92
CA ARG A 586 -17.04 -27.32 -11.35
C ARG A 586 -16.12 -27.96 -12.39
N MET A 587 -14.89 -28.22 -11.99
CA MET A 587 -14.01 -29.15 -12.70
C MET A 587 -14.59 -30.55 -12.53
N ILE A 588 -15.11 -31.13 -13.61
CA ILE A 588 -15.41 -32.56 -13.64
C ILE A 588 -14.06 -33.23 -13.95
N ALA A 589 -13.64 -34.14 -13.08
CA ALA A 589 -12.38 -34.86 -13.19
C ALA A 589 -12.41 -35.87 -14.34
#